data_AF-X0XPZ6-F1
#
_entry.id   AF-X0XPZ6-F1
#
_cell.length_a   1.000
_cell.length_b   1.000
_cell.length_c   1.000
_cell.angle_alpha   90.00
_cell.angle_beta   90.00
_cell.angle_gamma   90.00
#
_symmetry.space_group_name_H-M   'P 1'
#
loop_
_entity.id
_entity.type
_entity.pdbx_description
1 polymer ?
#
loop_
_entity_poly.entity_id
_entity_poly.type
_entity_poly.pdbx_seq_one_letter_code
_entity_poly.pdbx_strand_id
1 'polypeptide(L)' 'MKEKIIVYGAGGHAKVVVDVLLKQSKYDIVGLIDDEESLK' A
#
# COMPACT_ATOMS: atom_id res chain seq x y z
N MET A 1 11.05 15.02 -4.11
CA MET A 1 10.67 14.19 -2.95
C MET A 1 9.38 13.49 -3.29
N LYS A 2 9.28 12.18 -3.02
CA LYS A 2 8.01 11.45 -3.16
C LYS A 2 7.18 11.63 -1.90
N GLU A 3 5.87 11.67 -2.05
CA GLU A 3 4.96 11.78 -0.93
C GLU A 3 4.88 10.43 -0.20
N LYS A 4 5.06 10.45 1.13
CA LYS A 4 5.02 9.24 1.94
C LYS A 4 3.57 8.88 2.25
N ILE A 5 3.19 7.66 1.93
CA ILE A 5 1.81 7.18 2.11
C ILE A 5 1.77 5.83 2.82
N ILE A 6 0.66 5.59 3.51
CA ILE A 6 0.29 4.28 4.07
C ILE A 6 -0.94 3.81 3.30
N VAL A 7 -0.96 2.54 2.92
CA VAL A 7 -2.12 1.90 2.29
C VAL A 7 -2.88 1.10 3.34
N TYR A 8 -4.19 1.36 3.46
CA TYR A 8 -5.09 0.62 4.32
C TYR A 8 -5.86 -0.43 3.50
N GLY A 9 -5.77 -1.68 3.93
CA GLY A 9 -6.11 -2.90 3.20
C GLY A 9 -4.87 -3.59 2.62
N ALA A 10 -4.77 -4.90 2.80
CA ALA A 10 -3.73 -5.79 2.27
C ALA A 10 -4.30 -7.00 1.49
N GLY A 11 -5.61 -6.99 1.21
CA GLY A 11 -6.29 -7.99 0.39
C GLY A 11 -6.00 -7.90 -1.12
N GLY A 12 -6.65 -8.77 -1.91
CA GLY A 12 -6.40 -8.89 -3.35
C GLY A 12 -6.54 -7.59 -4.16
N HIS A 13 -7.53 -6.76 -3.84
CA HIS A 13 -7.70 -5.45 -4.49
C HIS A 13 -6.62 -4.45 -4.10
N ALA A 14 -6.18 -4.46 -2.83
CA ALA A 14 -5.13 -3.57 -2.35
C ALA A 14 -3.81 -3.82 -3.09
N LYS A 15 -3.49 -5.08 -3.39
CA LYS A 15 -2.31 -5.45 -4.20
C LYS A 15 -2.30 -4.76 -5.57
N VAL A 16 -3.45 -4.72 -6.25
CA VAL A 16 -3.58 -4.06 -7.56
C VAL A 16 -3.37 -2.55 -7.43
N VAL A 17 -3.90 -1.94 -6.37
CA VAL A 17 -3.72 -0.50 -6.10
C VAL A 17 -2.25 -0.19 -5.82
N VAL A 18 -1.57 -0.99 -5.00
CA VAL A 18 -0.15 -0.85 -4.70
C VAL A 18 0.70 -0.93 -5.97
N ASP A 19 0.43 -1.91 -6.85
CA ASP A 19 1.13 -2.04 -8.14
C ASP A 19 1.00 -0.78 -9.00
N VAL A 20 -0.19 -0.17 -9.04
CA VAL A 20 -0.43 1.08 -9.77
C VAL A 20 0.33 2.25 -9.11
N LEU A 21 0.30 2.36 -7.78
CA LEU A 21 1.00 3.42 -7.04
C LEU A 21 2.52 3.36 -7.23
N LEU A 22 3.10 2.16 -7.22
CA LEU A 22 4.53 1.93 -7.48
C LEU A 22 4.91 2.38 -8.90
N LYS A 23 4.09 2.06 -9.91
CA LYS A 23 4.32 2.46 -11.31
C LYS A 23 4.26 3.97 -11.52
N GLN A 24 3.47 4.69 -10.72
CA GLN A 24 3.37 6.14 -10.84
C GLN A 24 4.63 6.89 -10.41
N SER A 25 5.52 6.28 -9.61
CA SER A 25 6.75 6.91 -9.09
C SER A 25 6.55 8.22 -8.32
N LYS A 26 5.31 8.53 -7.92
CA LYS A 26 4.94 9.74 -7.15
C LYS A 26 5.04 9.53 -5.64
N TYR A 27 4.83 8.30 -5.20
CA TYR A 27 4.64 7.94 -3.80
C TYR A 27 5.76 7.03 -3.29
N ASP A 28 6.04 7.15 -2.01
CA ASP A 28 6.88 6.23 -1.24
C ASP A 28 5.96 5.52 -0.24
N ILE A 29 5.67 4.24 -0.50
CA ILE A 29 4.75 3.46 0.33
C ILE A 29 5.54 2.98 1.54
N VAL A 30 5.25 3.55 2.71
CA VAL A 30 6.00 3.28 3.95
C VAL A 30 5.35 2.23 4.84
N GLY A 31 4.16 1.76 4.48
CA GLY A 31 3.47 0.70 5.20
C GLY A 31 2.18 0.28 4.53
N LEU A 32 1.79 -0.98 4.79
CA LEU A 32 0.47 -1.52 4.53
C LEU A 32 -0.12 -1.92 5.89
N ILE A 33 -1.35 -1.51 6.14
CA ILE A 33 -2.10 -1.84 7.36
C ILE A 33 -3.41 -2.50 6.96
N ASP A 34 -3.89 -3.47 7.72
CA ASP A 34 -5.17 -4.14 7.48
C ASP A 34 -5.84 -4.41 8.83
N ASP A 35 -7.16 -4.59 8.83
CA ASP A 35 -7.94 -4.93 10.03
C ASP A 35 -7.77 -6.40 10.44
N GLU A 36 -7.25 -7.22 9.53
CA GLU A 36 -6.91 -8.61 9.80
C GLU A 36 -5.69 -8.72 10.73
N GLU A 37 -5.96 -9.05 11.99
CA GLU A 37 -4.96 -9.43 13.01
C GLU A 37 -4.17 -10.71 12.63
N SER A 38 -4.55 -11.36 11.53
CA SER A 38 -4.02 -12.64 11.00
C SER A 38 -2.57 -12.55 10.51
N LEU A 39 -2.08 -11.36 10.16
CA LEU A 39 -0.71 -11.13 9.73
C LEU A 39 0.20 -10.99 10.96
N LYS A 40 0.46 -12.10 11.65
CA LYS A 40 1.53 -12.22 12.65
C LYS A 40 2.88 -12.51 12.00
#